data_AF-A0A4S0QZW7-F1
#
_entry.id   AF-A0A4S0QZW7-F1
#
_cell.length_a   1.000
_cell.length_b   1.000
_cell.length_c   1.000
_cell.angle_alpha   90.00
_cell.angle_beta   90.00
_cell.angle_gamma   90.00
#
_symmetry.space_group_name_H-M   'P 1'
#
loop_
_entity.id
_entity.type
_entity.pdbx_description
1 polymer ?
#
loop_
_entity_poly.entity_id
_entity_poly.type
_entity_poly.pdbx_seq_one_letter_code
_entity_poly.pdbx_strand_id
1 'polypeptide(L)'
;PTRPRRPAGIDRASERVIDQLLAPFREDGGQIAPFFNGTKPTEATRQALAFCNQFQPDFNATRAMIEKIDAHGLFAPRQSKVTLEGGEVLNLTDFQVIDEVAFNKLSDEAFFDLRKSGALG
;
A
#
# COMPACT_ATOMS: atom_id res chain seq x y z
N PRO A 1 -9.03 -21.61 9.94
CA PRO A 1 -7.91 -20.65 10.17
C PRO A 1 -8.01 -19.46 9.20
N THR A 2 -8.57 -18.35 9.68
CA THR A 2 -8.76 -17.11 8.92
C THR A 2 -7.43 -16.38 8.75
N ARG A 3 -6.92 -16.36 7.53
CA ARG A 3 -5.68 -15.63 7.17
C ARG A 3 -5.95 -14.12 7.24
N PRO A 4 -5.09 -13.32 7.89
CA PRO A 4 -5.30 -11.87 7.95
C PRO A 4 -5.20 -11.27 6.54
N ARG A 5 -6.16 -10.41 6.18
CA ARG A 5 -6.20 -9.68 4.92
C ARG A 5 -4.94 -8.82 4.81
N ARG A 6 -4.05 -9.14 3.87
CA ARG A 6 -2.89 -8.31 3.56
C ARG A 6 -3.34 -7.17 2.65
N PRO A 7 -2.96 -5.91 2.91
CA PRO A 7 -3.14 -4.86 1.93
C PRO A 7 -2.31 -5.18 0.67
N ALA A 8 -2.88 -4.86 -0.48
CA ALA A 8 -2.45 -5.18 -1.85
C ALA A 8 -0.95 -5.53 -2.06
N GLY A 9 -0.72 -6.73 -2.62
CA GLY A 9 0.29 -7.05 -3.62
C GLY A 9 1.79 -6.97 -3.29
N ILE A 10 2.21 -6.27 -2.24
CA ILE A 10 3.63 -6.13 -1.91
C ILE A 10 4.03 -7.24 -0.94
N ASP A 11 4.80 -8.20 -1.44
CA ASP A 11 5.54 -9.11 -0.57
C ASP A 11 6.67 -8.35 0.12
N ARG A 12 6.39 -7.89 1.34
CA ARG A 12 7.36 -7.20 2.20
C ARG A 12 8.55 -8.07 2.59
N ALA A 13 8.47 -9.39 2.41
CA ALA A 13 9.60 -10.30 2.62
C ALA A 13 10.48 -10.46 1.38
N SER A 14 10.14 -9.81 0.25
CA SER A 14 10.94 -9.87 -0.97
C SER A 14 12.34 -9.29 -0.73
N GLU A 15 13.37 -10.09 -0.99
CA GLU A 15 14.77 -9.68 -0.88
C GLU A 15 15.05 -8.40 -1.69
N ARG A 16 14.41 -8.22 -2.85
CA ARG A 16 14.55 -7.01 -3.67
C ARG A 16 14.01 -5.76 -2.98
N VAL A 17 12.91 -5.89 -2.25
CA VAL A 17 12.32 -4.78 -1.47
C VAL A 17 13.20 -4.47 -0.26
N ILE A 18 13.69 -5.50 0.42
CA ILE A 18 14.59 -5.35 1.57
C ILE A 18 15.92 -4.72 1.15
N ASP A 19 16.52 -5.17 0.05
CA ASP A 19 17.78 -4.64 -0.48
C ASP A 19 17.68 -3.18 -0.88
N GLN A 20 16.58 -2.79 -1.54
CA GLN A 20 16.34 -1.39 -1.89
C GLN A 20 16.13 -0.51 -0.66
N LEU A 21 15.46 -1.02 0.38
CA LEU A 21 15.27 -0.30 1.64
C LEU A 21 16.57 -0.13 2.44
N LEU A 22 17.48 -1.10 2.35
CA LEU A 22 18.75 -1.07 3.08
C LEU A 22 19.88 -0.36 2.32
N ALA A 23 19.70 -0.10 1.02
CA ALA A 23 20.70 0.57 0.18
C ALA A 23 21.24 1.89 0.78
N PRO A 24 20.44 2.79 1.40
CA PRO A 24 20.95 4.02 2.01
C PRO A 24 21.83 3.80 3.24
N PHE A 25 21.80 2.59 3.82
CA PHE A 25 22.52 2.22 5.03
C PHE A 25 23.67 1.25 4.76
N ARG A 26 24.01 0.96 3.50
CA ARG A 26 25.14 0.07 3.17
C ARG A 26 26.41 0.89 2.96
N GLU A 27 27.50 0.43 3.56
CA GLU A 27 28.86 0.91 3.26
C GLU A 27 29.56 0.01 2.23
N ASP A 28 30.62 0.54 1.63
CA ASP A 28 31.49 -0.21 0.71
C ASP A 28 32.07 -1.44 1.44
N GLY A 29 31.60 -2.62 1.07
CA GLY A 29 31.90 -3.88 1.76
C GLY A 29 30.69 -4.61 2.35
N GLY A 30 29.47 -4.08 2.17
CA GLY A 30 28.22 -4.77 2.51
C GLY A 30 27.84 -4.72 3.99
N GLN A 31 28.57 -3.95 4.80
CA GLN A 31 28.23 -3.72 6.21
C GLN A 31 27.16 -2.64 6.34
N ILE A 32 26.30 -2.77 7.34
CA ILE A 32 25.27 -1.77 7.64
C ILE A 32 25.89 -0.65 8.47
N ALA A 33 25.81 0.58 7.97
CA ALA A 33 26.24 1.80 8.63
C ALA A 33 25.47 2.01 9.95
N PRO A 34 26.11 2.52 11.00
CA PRO A 34 25.44 2.84 12.25
C PRO A 34 24.40 3.95 12.08
N PHE A 35 23.27 3.86 12.79
CA PHE A 35 22.23 4.89 12.73
C PHE A 35 22.63 6.22 13.38
N PHE A 36 23.60 6.20 14.29
CA PHE A 36 24.08 7.37 15.04
C PHE A 36 25.60 7.48 14.96
N ASN A 37 26.08 8.72 14.93
CA ASN A 37 27.47 9.07 15.21
C ASN A 37 27.51 9.76 16.58
N GLY A 38 27.85 8.99 17.62
CA GLY A 38 27.72 9.42 19.01
C GLY A 38 26.26 9.68 19.38
N THR A 39 25.94 10.92 19.78
CA THR A 39 24.58 11.32 20.15
C THR A 39 23.76 11.90 18.99
N LYS A 40 24.36 12.05 17.80
CA LYS A 40 23.69 12.64 16.62
C LYS A 40 23.30 11.55 15.62
N PRO A 41 22.09 11.61 15.03
CA PRO A 41 21.73 10.69 13.95
C PRO A 41 22.64 10.91 12.73
N THR A 42 22.92 9.86 11.98
CA THR A 42 23.57 9.97 10.66
C THR A 42 22.63 10.62 9.64
N GLU A 43 23.18 11.02 8.49
CA GLU A 43 22.38 11.63 7.41
C GLU A 43 21.33 10.65 6.86
N ALA A 44 21.70 9.38 6.64
CA ALA A 44 20.77 8.33 6.26
C ALA A 44 19.60 8.19 7.26
N THR A 45 19.89 8.25 8.56
CA THR A 45 18.86 8.21 9.61
C THR A 45 17.95 9.45 9.57
N ARG A 46 18.50 10.65 9.34
CA ARG A 46 17.67 11.86 9.18
C ARG A 46 16.75 11.77 7.97
N GLN A 47 17.26 11.28 6.84
CA GLN A 47 16.48 11.12 5.61
C GLN A 47 15.38 10.07 5.77
N ALA A 48 15.69 8.94 6.42
CA ALA A 48 14.68 7.92 6.74
C ALA A 48 13.58 8.46 7.67
N LEU A 49 13.94 9.23 8.70
CA LEU A 49 12.95 9.87 9.59
C LEU A 49 12.10 10.90 8.83
N ALA A 50 12.71 11.71 7.96
CA ALA A 50 11.98 12.65 7.12
C ALA A 50 11.00 11.94 6.19
N PHE A 51 11.43 10.85 5.56
CA PHE A 51 10.57 9.99 4.74
C PHE A 51 9.41 9.42 5.56
N CYS A 52 9.67 8.83 6.74
CA CYS A 52 8.61 8.28 7.60
C CYS A 52 7.58 9.36 7.98
N ASN A 53 8.04 10.57 8.31
CA ASN A 53 7.16 11.69 8.64
C ASN A 53 6.30 12.15 7.45
N GLN A 54 6.84 12.09 6.23
CA GLN A 54 6.12 12.47 5.01
C GLN A 54 5.16 11.37 4.54
N PHE A 55 5.52 10.09 4.73
CA PHE A 55 4.73 8.95 4.26
C PHE A 55 3.52 8.65 5.18
N GLN A 56 3.64 8.90 6.48
CA GLN A 56 2.59 8.56 7.45
C GLN A 56 1.24 9.25 7.15
N PRO A 57 1.18 10.54 6.77
CA PRO A 57 -0.05 11.19 6.31
C PRO A 57 -0.70 10.49 5.13
N ASP A 58 0.05 10.18 4.07
CA ASP A 58 -0.46 9.54 2.86
C ASP A 58 -0.99 8.13 3.13
N PHE A 59 -0.29 7.39 4.01
CA PHE A 59 -0.74 6.08 4.47
C PHE A 59 -2.08 6.17 5.22
N ASN A 60 -2.21 7.14 6.12
CA ASN A 60 -3.44 7.35 6.89
C ASN A 60 -4.59 7.80 5.98
N ALA A 61 -4.33 8.69 5.02
CA ALA A 61 -5.31 9.14 4.04
C ALA A 61 -5.82 7.97 3.18
N THR A 62 -4.90 7.16 2.65
CA THR A 62 -5.25 5.95 1.88
C THR A 62 -6.10 4.98 2.70
N ARG A 63 -5.75 4.76 3.98
CA ARG A 63 -6.54 3.89 4.87
C ARG A 63 -7.94 4.45 5.09
N ALA A 64 -8.07 5.74 5.40
CA ALA A 64 -9.36 6.37 5.63
C ALA A 64 -10.25 6.31 4.38
N MET A 65 -9.67 6.52 3.20
CA MET A 65 -10.36 6.35 1.92
C MET A 65 -10.89 4.92 1.75
N ILE A 66 -10.04 3.90 1.94
CA ILE A 66 -10.43 2.49 1.83
C ILE A 66 -11.54 2.15 2.82
N GLU A 67 -11.40 2.52 4.09
CA GLU A 67 -12.41 2.29 5.13
C GLU A 67 -13.75 2.94 4.76
N LYS A 68 -13.72 4.13 4.17
CA LYS A 68 -14.94 4.81 3.75
C LYS A 68 -15.63 4.11 2.58
N ILE A 69 -14.88 3.70 1.57
CA ILE A 69 -15.41 2.97 0.41
C ILE A 69 -15.98 1.62 0.85
N ASP A 70 -15.31 0.92 1.77
CA ASP A 70 -15.78 -0.35 2.34
C ASP A 70 -17.07 -0.20 3.14
N ALA A 71 -17.20 0.90 3.91
CA ALA A 71 -18.42 1.20 4.67
C ALA A 71 -19.67 1.36 3.79
N HIS A 72 -19.50 1.73 2.52
CA HIS A 72 -20.57 1.80 1.52
C HIS A 72 -20.73 0.50 0.71
N GLY A 73 -19.97 -0.55 1.03
CA GLY A 73 -20.08 -1.87 0.40
C GLY A 73 -19.67 -1.89 -1.07
N LEU A 74 -18.77 -0.99 -1.48
CA LEU A 74 -18.44 -0.76 -2.89
C LEU A 74 -17.36 -1.69 -3.44
N PHE A 75 -16.73 -2.52 -2.60
CA PHE A 75 -15.70 -3.45 -3.05
C PHE A 75 -16.27 -4.78 -3.53
N ALA A 76 -16.00 -5.11 -4.80
CA ALA A 76 -16.30 -6.41 -5.38
C ALA A 76 -15.02 -7.23 -5.63
N PRO A 77 -14.95 -8.51 -5.18
CA PRO A 77 -13.83 -9.37 -5.51
C PRO A 77 -13.79 -9.68 -7.00
N ARG A 78 -12.60 -9.74 -7.59
CA ARG A 78 -12.38 -10.13 -8.98
C ARG A 78 -11.33 -11.22 -9.09
N GLN A 79 -11.47 -12.01 -10.15
CA GLN A 79 -10.49 -13.00 -10.55
C GLN A 79 -10.16 -12.75 -12.02
N SER A 80 -8.87 -12.78 -12.35
CA SER A 80 -8.40 -12.62 -13.73
C SER A 80 -7.38 -13.69 -14.06
N LYS A 81 -7.39 -14.14 -15.32
CA LYS A 81 -6.38 -15.05 -15.86
C LYS A 81 -5.55 -14.29 -16.88
N VAL A 82 -4.24 -14.25 -16.66
CA VAL A 82 -3.30 -13.64 -17.60
C VAL A 82 -2.45 -14.77 -18.17
N THR A 83 -2.46 -14.91 -19.50
CA THR A 83 -1.54 -15.80 -20.21
C THR A 83 -0.32 -14.97 -20.60
N LEU A 84 0.84 -15.35 -20.10
CA LEU A 84 2.12 -14.72 -20.45
C LEU A 84 2.57 -15.19 -21.84
N GLU A 85 3.50 -14.44 -22.46
CA GLU A 85 4.02 -14.75 -23.81
C GLU A 85 4.63 -16.17 -23.91
N GLY A 86 5.09 -16.73 -22.79
CA GLY A 86 5.61 -18.11 -22.70
C GLY A 86 4.56 -19.21 -22.51
N GLY A 87 3.26 -18.88 -22.52
CA GLY A 87 2.15 -19.84 -22.33
C GLY A 87 1.82 -20.17 -20.87
N GLU A 88 2.57 -19.61 -19.91
CA GLU A 88 2.24 -19.71 -18.48
C GLU A 88 0.96 -18.92 -18.17
N VAL A 89 0.04 -19.54 -17.40
CA VAL A 89 -1.21 -18.91 -16.98
C VAL A 89 -1.10 -18.49 -15.53
N LEU A 90 -1.09 -17.18 -15.29
CA LEU A 90 -1.15 -16.58 -13.96
C LEU A 90 -2.62 -16.33 -13.57
N ASN A 91 -3.07 -16.97 -12.50
CA ASN A 91 -4.37 -16.69 -11.90
C ASN A 91 -4.23 -15.57 -10.86
N LEU A 92 -4.66 -14.37 -11.21
CA LEU A 92 -4.77 -13.26 -10.27
C LEU A 92 -6.07 -13.44 -9.46
N THR A 93 -5.89 -13.73 -8.18
CA THR A 93 -6.96 -13.89 -7.20
C THR A 93 -6.71 -12.93 -6.02
N ASP A 94 -7.69 -12.80 -5.12
CA ASP A 94 -7.58 -11.97 -3.90
C ASP A 94 -7.39 -10.46 -4.11
N PHE A 95 -7.90 -9.90 -5.21
CA PHE A 95 -8.01 -8.44 -5.39
C PHE A 95 -9.47 -7.99 -5.49
N GLN A 96 -9.70 -6.73 -5.12
CA GLN A 96 -11.01 -6.10 -5.14
C GLN A 96 -10.99 -4.90 -6.08
N VAL A 97 -12.12 -4.63 -6.70
CA VAL A 97 -12.36 -3.45 -7.54
C VAL A 97 -13.58 -2.71 -7.02
N ILE A 98 -13.74 -1.46 -7.44
CA ILE A 98 -14.99 -0.74 -7.21
C ILE A 98 -16.09 -1.36 -8.08
N ASP A 99 -17.20 -1.73 -7.47
CA ASP A 99 -18.41 -2.13 -8.17
C ASP A 99 -19.11 -0.88 -8.70
N GLU A 100 -18.95 -0.64 -10.01
CA GLU A 100 -19.57 0.48 -10.71
C GLU A 100 -21.11 0.45 -10.63
N VAL A 101 -21.72 -0.73 -10.64
CA VAL A 101 -23.18 -0.88 -10.55
C VAL A 101 -23.66 -0.51 -9.17
N ALA A 102 -22.95 -0.92 -8.11
CA ALA A 102 -23.27 -0.52 -6.74
C ALA A 102 -23.05 0.98 -6.54
N PHE A 103 -21.94 1.51 -7.06
CA PHE A 103 -21.61 2.93 -6.99
C PHE A 103 -22.68 3.82 -7.64
N ASN A 104 -23.13 3.47 -8.84
CA ASN A 104 -24.16 4.22 -9.56
C ASN A 104 -25.56 4.12 -8.93
N LYS A 105 -25.76 3.21 -7.97
CA LYS A 105 -27.01 3.03 -7.23
C LYS A 105 -26.97 3.64 -5.82
N LEU A 106 -25.88 4.31 -5.44
CA LEU A 106 -25.81 5.02 -4.18
C LEU A 106 -26.91 6.07 -4.08
N SER A 107 -27.44 6.27 -2.86
CA SER A 107 -28.31 7.40 -2.60
C SER A 107 -27.51 8.71 -2.61
N ASP A 108 -28.20 9.84 -2.77
CA ASP A 108 -27.57 11.16 -2.73
C ASP A 108 -26.84 11.39 -1.40
N GLU A 109 -27.40 10.92 -0.28
CA GLU A 109 -26.78 11.02 1.04
C GLU A 109 -25.48 10.21 1.12
N ALA A 110 -25.49 8.98 0.61
CA ALA A 110 -24.32 8.11 0.60
C ALA A 110 -23.21 8.67 -0.30
N PHE A 111 -23.58 9.16 -1.49
CA PHE A 111 -22.66 9.81 -2.40
C PHE A 111 -22.05 11.08 -1.80
N PHE A 112 -22.86 11.91 -1.15
CA PHE A 112 -22.41 13.14 -0.50
C PHE A 112 -21.46 12.85 0.68
N ASP A 113 -21.75 11.83 1.48
CA ASP A 113 -20.89 11.37 2.56
C ASP A 113 -19.52 10.88 2.04
N LEU A 114 -19.50 10.09 0.97
CA LEU A 114 -18.27 9.70 0.26
C LEU A 114 -17.47 10.91 -0.21
N ARG A 115 -18.12 11.88 -0.88
CA ARG A 115 -17.43 13.07 -1.39
C ARG A 115 -16.85 13.95 -0.28
N LYS A 116 -17.60 14.14 0.82
CA LYS A 116 -17.18 14.95 1.97
C LYS A 116 -16.01 14.34 2.74
N SER A 117 -15.92 13.02 2.77
CA SER A 117 -14.81 12.32 3.43
C SER A 117 -13.46 12.50 2.72
N GLY A 118 -13.47 12.96 1.47
CA GLY A 118 -12.27 13.00 0.62
C GLY A 118 -11.98 11.70 -0.12
N ALA A 119 -12.76 10.63 0.08
CA ALA A 119 -12.54 9.33 -0.55
C ALA A 119 -12.70 9.30 -2.08
N LEU A 120 -13.19 10.39 -2.69
CA LEU A 120 -13.35 10.56 -4.15
C LEU A 120 -12.39 11.61 -4.74
N GLY A 121 -11.46 12.15 -3.95
CA GLY A 121 -10.62 13.30 -4.29
C GLY A 121 -9.13 13.02 -4.27
#